data_AF-A0A832VA43-F1
#
_entry.id   AF-A0A832VA43-F1
#
_cell.length_a   1.000
_cell.length_b   1.000
_cell.length_c   1.000
_cell.angle_alpha   90.00
_cell.angle_beta   90.00
_cell.angle_gamma   90.00
#
_symmetry.space_group_name_H-M   'P 1'
#
loop_
_entity.id
_entity.type
_entity.pdbx_description
1 polymer ?
#
loop_
_entity_poly.entity_id
_entity_poly.type
_entity_poly.pdbx_seq_one_letter_code
_entity_poly.pdbx_strand_id
1 'polypeptide(L)'
;MDSAPASRGITVLDETDRRIIEVLERDARTSLRKIAGEVGVALGTVSNRVRKMEEKGIITGYRVMLDSDRVGWGLTVVIGLRINKG
;
A
#
# COMPACT_ATOMS: atom_id res chain seq x y z
N MET A 1 -4.61 24.65 10.44
CA MET A 1 -3.41 24.09 11.10
C MET A 1 -2.85 23.09 10.12
N ASP A 2 -2.21 23.65 9.09
CA ASP A 2 -1.79 22.94 7.88
C ASP A 2 -0.34 22.53 8.12
N SER A 3 -0.16 21.35 8.72
CA SER A 3 1.18 20.78 8.90
C SER A 3 1.67 20.37 7.51
N ALA A 4 2.64 21.13 7.00
CA ALA A 4 3.38 20.81 5.79
C ALA A 4 3.72 19.31 5.76
N PRO A 5 3.58 18.63 4.61
CA PRO A 5 3.90 17.21 4.52
C PRO A 5 5.34 17.01 4.96
N ALA A 6 5.55 16.16 5.98
CA ALA A 6 6.86 15.67 6.35
C ALA A 6 7.61 15.29 5.06
N SER A 7 8.86 15.72 4.94
CA SER A 7 9.70 15.43 3.79
C SER A 7 9.50 13.97 3.36
N ARG A 8 9.01 13.73 2.13
CA ARG A 8 8.93 12.37 1.55
C ARG A 8 10.36 11.87 1.33
N GLY A 9 11.01 11.43 2.41
CA GLY A 9 12.26 10.71 2.33
C GLY A 9 12.00 9.37 1.65
N ILE A 10 12.86 8.99 0.70
CA ILE A 10 12.83 7.66 0.10
C ILE A 10 13.16 6.66 1.21
N THR A 11 12.22 5.78 1.56
CA THR A 11 12.52 4.68 2.49
C THR A 11 13.04 3.48 1.70
N VAL A 12 14.24 3.00 2.07
CA VAL A 12 14.81 1.80 1.48
C VAL A 12 14.10 0.58 2.07
N LEU A 13 13.40 -0.16 1.22
CA LEU A 13 12.83 -1.47 1.53
C LEU A 13 13.87 -2.55 1.28
N ASP A 14 13.98 -3.51 2.20
CA ASP A 14 14.78 -4.70 1.96
C ASP A 14 14.00 -5.75 1.15
N GLU A 15 14.67 -6.83 0.80
CA GLU A 15 14.06 -7.89 -0.02
C GLU A 15 12.90 -8.60 0.67
N THR A 16 12.94 -8.72 2.01
CA THR A 16 11.84 -9.33 2.75
C THR A 16 10.61 -8.42 2.72
N ASP A 17 10.80 -7.11 2.89
CA ASP A 17 9.72 -6.13 2.81
C ASP A 17 9.06 -6.14 1.42
N ARG A 18 9.85 -6.18 0.34
CA ARG A 18 9.34 -6.29 -1.04
C ARG A 18 8.48 -7.53 -1.24
N ARG A 19 8.98 -8.70 -0.83
CA ARG A 19 8.24 -9.96 -0.97
C ARG A 19 6.97 -9.99 -0.12
N ILE A 20 6.96 -9.37 1.06
CA ILE A 20 5.72 -9.22 1.85
C ILE A 20 4.70 -8.35 1.09
N ILE A 21 5.15 -7.23 0.53
CA ILE A 21 4.29 -6.33 -0.26
C ILE A 21 3.72 -7.05 -1.48
N GLU A 22 4.53 -7.82 -2.22
CA GLU A 22 4.07 -8.60 -3.39
C GLU A 22 2.95 -9.60 -3.03
N VAL A 23 3.00 -10.20 -1.84
CA VAL A 23 1.93 -11.09 -1.39
C VAL A 23 0.66 -10.29 -1.05
N LEU A 24 0.80 -9.14 -0.38
CA LEU A 24 -0.32 -8.28 -0.01
C LEU A 24 -0.96 -7.55 -1.20
N GLU A 25 -0.20 -7.17 -2.22
CA GLU A 25 -0.73 -6.56 -3.45
C GLU A 25 -1.60 -7.55 -4.22
N ARG A 26 -1.24 -8.84 -4.19
CA ARG A 26 -2.02 -9.92 -4.79
C ARG A 26 -3.31 -10.19 -4.02
N ASP A 27 -3.22 -10.29 -2.70
CA ASP A 27 -4.35 -10.44 -1.80
C ASP A 27 -4.04 -9.87 -0.41
N ALA A 28 -4.57 -8.68 -0.15
CA ALA A 28 -4.43 -7.97 1.11
C ALA A 28 -5.02 -8.73 2.31
N ARG A 29 -5.87 -9.75 2.08
CA ARG A 29 -6.49 -10.57 3.12
C ARG A 29 -5.63 -11.80 3.48
N THR A 30 -4.49 -11.99 2.81
CA THR A 30 -3.59 -13.10 3.10
C THR A 30 -3.15 -13.06 4.56
N SER A 31 -3.38 -14.14 5.30
CA SER A 31 -2.97 -14.22 6.71
C SER A 31 -1.46 -14.10 6.85
N LEU A 32 -0.98 -13.41 7.89
CA LEU A 32 0.45 -13.26 8.16
C LEU A 32 1.20 -14.60 8.26
N ARG A 33 0.53 -15.68 8.69
CA ARG A 33 1.08 -17.04 8.73
C ARG A 33 1.36 -17.58 7.32
N LYS A 34 0.45 -17.36 6.38
CA LYS A 34 0.64 -17.76 4.98
C LYS A 34 1.75 -16.93 4.32
N ILE A 35 1.77 -15.61 4.55
CA ILE A 35 2.86 -14.74 4.09
C ILE A 35 4.21 -15.22 4.63
N ALA A 36 4.29 -15.56 5.93
CA ALA A 36 5.50 -16.08 6.54
C ALA A 36 6.01 -17.37 5.86
N GLY A 37 5.08 -18.28 5.54
CA GLY A 37 5.40 -19.51 4.79
C GLY A 37 5.90 -19.24 3.38
N GLU A 38 5.27 -18.33 2.63
CA GLU A 38 5.67 -17.98 1.26
C GLU A 38 7.00 -17.21 1.20
N VAL A 39 7.21 -16.28 2.15
CA VAL A 39 8.43 -15.47 2.23
C VAL A 39 9.60 -16.25 2.83
N GLY A 40 9.33 -17.27 3.65
CA GLY A 40 10.36 -18.09 4.30
C GLY A 40 10.97 -17.44 5.54
N VAL A 41 10.15 -16.74 6.32
CA VAL A 41 10.57 -16.06 7.56
C VAL A 41 9.61 -16.36 8.71
N ALA A 42 9.99 -16.06 9.95
CA ALA A 42 9.12 -16.26 11.10
C ALA A 42 7.88 -15.34 11.05
N LEU A 43 6.74 -15.83 11.59
CA LEU A 43 5.50 -15.07 11.70
C LEU A 43 5.69 -13.72 12.41
N GLY A 44 6.47 -13.71 13.49
CA GLY A 44 6.79 -12.48 14.23
C GLY A 44 7.54 -11.45 13.39
N THR A 45 8.41 -11.92 12.48
CA THR A 45 9.14 -11.05 11.54
C THR A 45 8.19 -10.39 10.55
N VAL A 46 7.26 -11.13 9.95
CA VAL A 46 6.24 -10.56 9.04
C VAL A 46 5.36 -9.55 9.79
N SER A 47 4.84 -9.93 10.95
CA SER A 47 3.98 -9.06 11.76
C SER A 47 4.65 -7.72 12.10
N ASN A 48 5.90 -7.76 12.55
CA ASN A 48 6.66 -6.55 12.86
C ASN A 48 6.96 -5.71 11.61
N ARG A 49 7.28 -6.34 10.48
CA ARG A 49 7.56 -5.62 9.22
C ARG A 49 6.33 -4.94 8.66
N VAL A 50 5.19 -5.64 8.59
CA VAL A 50 3.91 -5.05 8.15
C VAL A 50 3.54 -3.85 9.03
N ARG A 51 3.55 -4.01 10.36
CA ARG A 51 3.27 -2.91 11.29
C ARG A 51 4.21 -1.72 11.07
N LYS A 52 5.51 -1.95 10.94
CA LYS A 52 6.49 -0.86 10.69
C LYS A 52 6.23 -0.16 9.36
N MET A 53 5.85 -0.88 8.31
CA MET A 53 5.51 -0.28 7.02
C MET A 53 4.22 0.54 7.09
N GLU A 54 3.23 0.11 7.87
CA GLU A 54 2.01 0.88 8.15
C GLU A 54 2.30 2.15 8.96
N GLU A 55 3.05 2.03 10.06
CA GLU A 55 3.45 3.17 10.93
C GLU A 55 4.29 4.22 10.17
N LYS A 56 5.12 3.78 9.22
CA LYS A 56 5.91 4.66 8.35
C LYS A 56 5.11 5.25 7.18
N GLY A 57 3.85 4.85 7.00
CA GLY A 57 3.04 5.27 5.86
C GLY A 57 3.51 4.71 4.51
N ILE A 58 4.29 3.63 4.52
CA ILE A 58 4.62 2.88 3.29
C ILE A 58 3.39 2.10 2.84
N ILE A 59 2.75 1.39 3.77
CA ILE A 59 1.40 0.83 3.57
C ILE A 59 0.43 1.88 4.10
N THR A 60 -0.23 2.61 3.20
CA THR A 60 -1.15 3.69 3.56
C THR A 60 -2.58 3.22 3.84
N GLY A 61 -2.89 1.97 3.50
CA GLY A 61 -4.19 1.39 3.74
C GLY A 61 -4.48 0.20 2.83
N TYR A 62 -5.64 -0.42 3.07
CA TYR A 62 -6.16 -1.54 2.31
C TYR A 62 -7.49 -1.15 1.69
N ARG A 63 -7.73 -1.56 0.45
CA ARG A 63 -8.89 -1.12 -0.33
C ARG A 63 -9.60 -2.30 -0.97
N VAL A 64 -10.92 -2.15 -1.12
CA VAL A 64 -11.74 -3.08 -1.90
C VAL A 64 -11.61 -2.74 -3.38
N MET A 65 -11.44 -3.76 -4.22
CA MET A 65 -11.55 -3.63 -5.67
C MET A 65 -13.02 -3.82 -6.05
N LEU A 66 -13.63 -2.78 -6.60
CA LEU A 66 -15.03 -2.77 -6.99
C LEU A 66 -15.13 -2.85 -8.52
N ASP A 67 -16.12 -3.59 -8.99
CA ASP A 67 -16.59 -3.51 -10.36
C ASP A 67 -17.42 -2.23 -10.49
N SER A 68 -16.84 -1.21 -11.14
CA SER A 68 -17.45 0.12 -11.27
C SER A 68 -18.79 0.09 -11.99
N ASP A 69 -18.96 -0.79 -12.97
CA ASP A 69 -20.17 -0.89 -13.79
C ASP A 69 -21.33 -1.45 -12.96
N ARG A 70 -21.03 -2.45 -12.12
CA ARG A 70 -22.04 -3.08 -11.27
C ARG A 70 -22.47 -2.25 -10.07
N VAL A 71 -21.65 -1.30 -9.62
CA VAL A 71 -21.98 -0.39 -8.52
C VAL A 71 -22.56 0.95 -9.00
N GLY A 72 -22.82 1.10 -10.30
CA GLY A 72 -23.38 2.32 -10.87
C GLY A 72 -22.39 3.49 -10.94
N TRP A 73 -21.08 3.21 -10.87
CA TRP A 73 -19.99 4.18 -10.99
C TRP A 73 -19.38 4.15 -12.40
N GLY A 74 -20.22 4.04 -13.43
CA GLY A 74 -19.79 3.85 -14.82
C GLY A 74 -19.11 5.07 -15.47
N LEU A 75 -18.99 6.20 -14.77
CA LEU A 75 -18.31 7.38 -15.27
C LEU A 75 -16.93 7.50 -14.62
N THR A 76 -15.89 7.19 -15.39
CA THR A 76 -14.50 7.53 -15.06
C THR A 76 -14.05 8.70 -15.94
N VAL A 77 -13.61 9.80 -15.34
CA VAL A 77 -13.10 10.98 -16.07
C VAL A 77 -11.64 11.20 -15.72
N VAL A 78 -10.80 11.41 -16.73
CA VAL A 78 -9.41 11.86 -16.56
C VAL A 78 -9.34 13.31 -17.04
N ILE A 79 -9.00 14.23 -16.13
CA ILE A 79 -8.91 15.67 -16.44
C ILE A 79 -7.44 16.09 -16.37
N GLY A 80 -6.91 16.61 -17.47
CA GLY A 80 -5.60 17.25 -17.51
C GLY A 80 -5.73 18.74 -17.20
N LEU A 81 -5.12 19.19 -16.10
CA LEU A 81 -5.06 20.62 -15.75
C LEU A 81 -3.66 21.15 -16.03
N ARG A 82 -3.58 22.27 -16.76
CA ARG A 82 -2.35 23.04 -16.91
C ARG A 82 -2.60 24.44 -16.39
N ILE A 83 -2.01 24.74 -15.24
CA ILE A 83 -2.11 26.06 -14.60
C ILE A 83 -0.90 26.87 -15.03
N ASN A 84 -1.11 28.00 -15.70
CA ASN A 84 -0.07 28.99 -15.92
C ASN A 84 -0.26 30.12 -14.90
N LYS A 85 0.82 30.51 -14.22
CA LYS A 85 0.83 31.76 -13.46
C LYS A 85 0.84 32.93 -14.45
N GLY A 86 -0.01 33.93 -14.19
CA GLY A 86 0.10 35.24 -14.82
C GLY A 86 1.36 35.96 -14.38
#